data_AF-X1G330-F1
#
_entry.id   AF-X1G330-F1
#
_cell.length_a   1.000
_cell.length_b   1.000
_cell.length_c   1.000
_cell.angle_alpha   90.00
_cell.angle_beta   90.00
_cell.angle_gamma   90.00
#
_symmetry.space_group_name_H-M   'P 1'
#
loop_
_entity.id
_entity.type
_entity.pdbx_description
1 polymer ?
#
loop_
_entity_poly.entity_id
_entity_poly.type
_entity_poly.pdbx_seq_one_letter_code
_entity_poly.pdbx_strand_id
1 'polypeptide(L)'
;AEGIAHTSLERLRGVRGVFPSALAHEAAGSSVEEGRIVGAALFAPDGPRPTAVVVQSDVLAVGVISAALDAGLRVPEDVSVVGFDGIPVDDSLFHRTPIRQL
;
A
#
# COMPACT_ATOMS: atom_id res chain seq x y z
N ALA A 1 6.38 21.23 9.78
CA ALA A 1 6.72 20.24 8.73
C ALA A 1 7.49 19.03 9.27
N GLU A 2 8.14 19.10 10.43
CA GLU A 2 8.90 17.96 11.03
C GLU A 2 8.05 16.75 11.48
N GLY A 3 6.76 16.92 11.78
CA GLY A 3 5.93 15.84 12.35
C GLY A 3 5.49 14.74 11.37
N ILE A 4 5.30 15.06 10.08
CA ILE A 4 4.74 14.10 9.10
C ILE A 4 5.81 13.10 8.63
N ALA A 5 7.04 13.57 8.44
CA ALA A 5 8.15 12.71 8.05
C ALA A 5 8.56 11.72 9.16
N HIS A 6 8.40 12.12 10.43
CA HIS A 6 8.79 11.28 11.57
C HIS A 6 8.01 9.95 11.59
N THR A 7 6.68 10.00 11.51
CA THR A 7 5.84 8.79 11.53
C THR A 7 6.13 7.84 10.37
N SER A 8 6.28 8.38 9.14
CA SER A 8 6.61 7.56 7.96
C SER A 8 7.96 6.87 8.10
N LEU A 9 8.96 7.57 8.65
CA LEU A 9 10.29 7.01 8.88
C LEU A 9 10.29 5.93 9.96
N GLU A 10 9.57 6.13 11.07
CA GLU A 10 9.44 5.11 12.12
C GLU A 10 8.69 3.86 11.62
N ARG A 11 7.61 4.03 10.84
CA ARG A 11 6.88 2.91 10.20
C ARG A 11 7.81 2.14 9.27
N LEU A 12 8.59 2.83 8.43
CA LEU A 12 9.56 2.18 7.54
C LEU A 12 10.66 1.44 8.33
N ARG A 13 11.17 2.03 9.41
CA ARG A 13 12.14 1.37 10.30
C ARG A 13 11.57 0.09 10.90
N GLY A 14 10.33 0.12 11.38
CA GLY A 14 9.64 -1.05 11.91
C GLY A 14 9.52 -2.16 10.87
N VAL A 15 9.06 -1.84 9.65
CA VAL A 15 8.98 -2.80 8.54
C VAL A 15 10.35 -3.40 8.23
N ARG A 16 11.40 -2.58 8.12
CA ARG A 16 12.77 -3.06 7.83
C ARG A 16 13.41 -3.81 8.98
N GLY A 17 12.93 -3.65 10.22
CA GLY A 17 13.32 -4.49 11.34
C GLY A 17 12.91 -5.96 11.17
N VAL A 18 11.83 -6.22 10.41
CA VAL A 18 11.33 -7.57 10.10
C VAL A 18 11.72 -8.02 8.68
N PHE A 19 11.66 -7.10 7.71
CA PHE A 19 11.97 -7.32 6.30
C PHE A 19 13.12 -6.40 5.85
N PRO A 20 14.39 -6.75 6.13
CA PRO A 20 15.53 -5.84 5.89
C PRO A 20 15.71 -5.41 4.43
N SER A 21 15.29 -6.25 3.47
CA SER A 21 15.37 -5.98 2.03
C SER A 21 14.14 -5.25 1.47
N ALA A 22 13.19 -4.83 2.31
CA ALA A 22 11.99 -4.13 1.86
C ALA A 22 12.36 -2.82 1.13
N LEU A 23 11.97 -2.77 -0.14
CA LEU A 23 12.03 -1.56 -0.96
C LEU A 23 10.95 -0.58 -0.48
N ALA A 24 11.28 0.71 -0.56
CA ALA A 24 10.37 1.79 -0.16
C ALA A 24 10.15 2.72 -1.35
N HIS A 25 8.89 3.07 -1.59
CA HIS A 25 8.48 4.06 -2.56
C HIS A 25 7.82 5.22 -1.81
N GLU A 26 8.22 6.44 -2.14
CA GLU A 26 7.67 7.65 -1.54
C GLU A 26 6.54 8.18 -2.44
N ALA A 27 5.40 8.48 -1.81
CA ALA A 27 4.28 9.19 -2.43
C ALA A 27 4.40 10.68 -2.09
N ALA A 28 3.94 11.57 -2.98
CA ALA A 28 4.00 13.01 -2.73
C ALA A 28 2.98 13.48 -1.67
N GLY A 29 2.02 12.64 -1.32
CA GLY A 29 1.03 12.88 -0.27
C GLY A 29 0.16 11.67 0.01
N SER A 30 -0.72 11.78 1.01
CA SER A 30 -1.66 10.71 1.37
C SER A 30 -2.99 10.88 0.63
N SER A 31 -3.05 10.43 -0.62
CA SER A 31 -4.26 10.46 -1.46
C SER A 31 -4.43 9.17 -2.26
N VAL A 32 -5.64 8.88 -2.72
CA VAL A 32 -5.90 7.70 -3.57
C VAL A 32 -5.11 7.79 -4.88
N GLU A 33 -5.02 8.99 -5.46
CA GLU A 33 -4.30 9.19 -6.72
C GLU A 33 -2.80 8.95 -6.58
N GLU A 34 -2.18 9.43 -5.49
CA GLU A 34 -0.78 9.13 -5.19
C GLU A 34 -0.55 7.63 -4.98
N GLY A 35 -1.48 6.95 -4.30
CA GLY A 35 -1.43 5.49 -4.14
C GLY A 35 -1.47 4.75 -5.47
N ARG A 36 -2.29 5.23 -6.41
CA ARG A 36 -2.39 4.66 -7.76
C ARG A 36 -1.11 4.89 -8.57
N ILE A 37 -0.52 6.08 -8.50
CA ILE A 37 0.75 6.43 -9.17
C ILE A 37 1.88 5.51 -8.68
N VAL A 38 2.05 5.40 -7.37
CA VAL A 38 3.09 4.53 -6.78
C VAL A 38 2.80 3.05 -7.09
N GLY A 39 1.54 2.62 -7.00
CA GLY A 39 1.12 1.27 -7.33
C GLY A 39 1.43 0.88 -8.79
N ALA A 40 1.19 1.79 -9.75
CA ALA A 40 1.50 1.54 -11.15
C ALA A 40 3.01 1.29 -11.37
N ALA A 41 3.87 2.00 -10.63
CA ALA A 41 5.31 1.77 -10.66
C ALA A 41 5.68 0.41 -10.02
N LEU A 42 5.05 0.05 -8.90
CA LEU A 42 5.28 -1.22 -8.20
C LEU A 42 4.89 -2.45 -9.03
N PHE A 43 3.83 -2.34 -9.84
CA PHE A 43 3.27 -3.46 -10.60
C PHE A 43 3.62 -3.45 -12.09
N ALA A 44 4.58 -2.61 -12.50
CA ALA A 44 5.07 -2.56 -13.87
C ALA A 44 5.51 -3.96 -14.35
N PRO A 45 5.27 -4.33 -15.64
CA PRO A 45 5.55 -5.67 -16.14
C PRO A 45 7.01 -6.11 -16.06
N ASP A 46 7.93 -5.17 -16.26
CA ASP A 46 9.36 -5.45 -16.46
C ASP A 46 10.19 -5.37 -15.18
N GLY A 47 9.54 -5.33 -14.00
CA GLY A 47 10.18 -5.23 -12.69
C GLY A 47 9.87 -6.42 -11.76
N PRO A 48 10.66 -6.61 -10.69
CA PRO A 48 10.32 -7.56 -9.65
C PRO A 48 9.02 -7.13 -8.95
N ARG A 49 7.96 -7.92 -9.14
CA ARG A 49 6.64 -7.62 -8.55
C ARG A 49 6.62 -8.01 -7.06
N PRO A 50 6.21 -7.11 -6.16
CA PRO A 50 6.07 -7.45 -4.76
C PRO A 50 4.87 -8.40 -4.57
N THR A 51 5.02 -9.39 -3.68
CA THR A 51 3.90 -10.25 -3.23
C THR A 51 3.10 -9.62 -2.09
N ALA A 52 3.63 -8.57 -1.47
CA ALA A 52 2.95 -7.80 -0.44
C ALA A 52 3.38 -6.33 -0.45
N VAL A 53 2.45 -5.43 -0.13
CA VAL A 53 2.70 -3.99 0.01
C VAL A 53 2.18 -3.51 1.36
N VAL A 54 3.07 -2.92 2.16
CA VAL A 54 2.72 -2.20 3.38
C VAL A 54 2.58 -0.73 3.04
N VAL A 55 1.40 -0.18 3.24
CA VAL A 55 1.05 1.16 2.81
C VAL A 55 0.85 2.06 4.01
N GLN A 56 1.45 3.26 3.95
CA GLN A 56 1.52 4.17 5.09
C GLN A 56 0.16 4.72 5.54
N SER A 57 -0.88 4.68 4.70
CA SER A 57 -2.25 5.03 5.07
C SER A 57 -3.27 4.19 4.29
N ASP A 58 -4.49 4.07 4.79
CA ASP A 58 -5.57 3.34 4.12
C ASP A 58 -6.03 4.05 2.84
N VAL A 59 -5.98 5.39 2.81
CA VAL A 59 -6.30 6.17 1.60
C VAL A 59 -5.33 5.84 0.46
N LEU A 60 -4.04 5.74 0.77
CA LEU A 60 -3.03 5.28 -0.20
C LEU A 60 -3.27 3.82 -0.58
N ALA A 61 -3.64 2.96 0.37
CA ALA A 61 -3.86 1.54 0.14
C ALA A 61 -4.98 1.29 -0.88
N VAL A 62 -6.05 2.09 -0.85
CA VAL A 62 -7.11 2.05 -1.88
C VAL A 62 -6.52 2.28 -3.28
N GLY A 63 -5.67 3.31 -3.44
CA GLY A 63 -5.02 3.59 -4.72
C GLY A 63 -4.07 2.48 -5.19
N VAL A 64 -3.31 1.90 -4.26
CA VAL A 64 -2.42 0.77 -4.54
C VAL A 64 -3.22 -0.45 -5.01
N ILE A 65 -4.36 -0.74 -4.38
CA ILE A 65 -5.24 -1.85 -4.79
C ILE A 65 -5.81 -1.58 -6.18
N SER A 66 -6.28 -0.36 -6.47
CA SER A 66 -6.74 0.00 -7.81
C SER A 66 -5.65 -0.27 -8.86
N ALA A 67 -4.41 0.14 -8.60
CA ALA A 67 -3.30 -0.11 -9.52
C ALA A 67 -2.96 -1.61 -9.68
N ALA A 68 -3.08 -2.42 -8.62
CA ALA A 68 -2.92 -3.88 -8.72
C ALA A 68 -3.99 -4.49 -9.64
N LEU A 69 -5.25 -4.10 -9.46
CA LEU A 69 -6.36 -4.55 -10.29
C LEU A 69 -6.20 -4.12 -11.75
N ASP A 70 -5.77 -2.88 -12.00
CA ASP A 70 -5.46 -2.37 -13.35
C ASP A 70 -4.31 -3.14 -14.01
N ALA A 71 -3.35 -3.64 -13.22
CA ALA A 71 -2.27 -4.51 -13.68
C ALA A 71 -2.70 -5.98 -13.86
N GLY A 72 -3.98 -6.31 -13.63
CA GLY A 72 -4.54 -7.65 -13.76
C GLY A 72 -4.21 -8.59 -12.60
N LEU A 73 -3.74 -8.07 -11.46
CA LEU A 73 -3.43 -8.84 -10.26
C LEU A 73 -4.66 -8.97 -9.38
N ARG A 74 -4.85 -10.14 -8.77
CA ARG A 74 -5.88 -10.36 -7.75
C ARG A 74 -5.32 -10.01 -6.37
N VAL A 75 -6.19 -9.45 -5.54
CA VAL A 75 -5.85 -9.05 -4.18
C VAL A 75 -6.84 -9.78 -3.27
N PRO A 76 -6.40 -10.64 -2.33
CA PRO A 76 -5.02 -10.83 -1.86
C PRO A 76 -4.21 -11.93 -2.60
N GLU A 77 -4.77 -12.63 -3.59
CA GLU A 77 -4.19 -13.89 -4.09
C GLU A 77 -2.84 -13.74 -4.79
N ASP A 78 -2.64 -12.66 -5.56
CA ASP A 78 -1.39 -12.40 -6.26
C ASP A 78 -0.54 -11.35 -5.52
N VAL A 79 -1.19 -10.40 -4.86
CA VAL A 79 -0.54 -9.41 -3.98
C VAL A 79 -1.39 -9.13 -2.75
N SER A 80 -0.78 -9.15 -1.56
CA SER A 80 -1.43 -8.70 -0.32
C SER A 80 -1.17 -7.21 -0.08
N VAL A 81 -2.20 -6.45 0.31
CA VAL A 81 -2.05 -5.03 0.65
C VAL A 81 -2.50 -4.80 2.09
N VAL A 82 -1.72 -4.04 2.85
CA VAL A 82 -2.05 -3.66 4.24
C VAL A 82 -1.92 -2.16 4.43
N GLY A 83 -2.93 -1.55 5.04
CA GLY A 83 -2.96 -0.15 5.45
C GLY A 83 -2.61 0.02 6.93
N PHE A 84 -2.79 1.23 7.46
CA PHE A 84 -2.34 1.61 8.81
C PHE A 84 -3.37 2.37 9.65
N ASP A 85 -4.40 2.98 9.06
CA ASP A 85 -5.21 3.99 9.75
C ASP A 85 -6.67 3.54 10.03
N GLY A 86 -7.06 2.35 9.58
CA GLY A 86 -8.35 1.73 9.89
C GLY A 86 -9.57 2.50 9.40
N ILE A 87 -9.56 2.98 8.15
CA ILE A 87 -10.71 3.72 7.60
C ILE A 87 -11.89 2.75 7.44
N PRO A 88 -13.04 3.01 8.08
CA PRO A 88 -14.25 2.26 7.82
C PRO A 88 -14.74 2.60 6.40
N VAL A 89 -14.37 1.76 5.45
CA VAL A 89 -15.04 1.69 4.15
C VAL A 89 -16.38 0.99 4.39
N ASP A 90 -17.49 1.51 3.86
CA ASP A 90 -18.86 1.04 4.15
C ASP A 90 -19.07 -0.48 3.95
N ASP A 91 -19.59 -1.15 4.98
CA ASP A 91 -19.90 -2.60 5.10
C ASP A 91 -20.71 -3.18 3.93
N SER A 92 -21.41 -2.34 3.15
CA SER A 92 -22.21 -2.78 2.00
C SER A 92 -21.41 -3.33 0.81
N LEU A 93 -20.09 -3.15 0.78
CA LEU A 93 -19.16 -3.71 -0.23
C LEU A 93 -18.49 -5.04 0.21
N PHE A 94 -18.88 -5.59 1.37
CA PHE A 94 -18.09 -6.58 2.12
C PHE A 94 -18.36 -8.04 1.74
N HIS A 95 -18.04 -8.38 0.51
CA HIS A 95 -17.69 -9.77 0.22
C HIS A 95 -16.20 -9.98 -0.03
N ARG A 96 -15.39 -8.93 -0.29
CA ARG A 96 -13.98 -9.08 -0.71
C ARG A 96 -13.11 -7.81 -0.54
N THR A 97 -12.84 -7.31 0.66
CA THR A 97 -11.84 -6.22 0.80
C THR A 97 -10.49 -6.78 1.26
N PRO A 98 -9.39 -6.51 0.53
CA PRO A 98 -8.09 -7.15 0.75
C PRO A 98 -7.13 -6.39 1.69
N ILE A 99 -7.56 -5.26 2.28
CA ILE A 99 -6.73 -4.47 3.19
C ILE A 99 -6.73 -5.14 4.56
N ARG A 100 -5.63 -5.80 4.92
CA ARG A 100 -5.37 -6.17 6.33
C ARG A 100 -4.86 -4.94 7.08
N GLN A 101 -4.94 -4.94 8.40
CA GLN A 101 -4.44 -3.87 9.28
C GLN A 101 -3.17 -4.37 9.98
N LEU A 102 -2.20 -3.49 10.21
CA LEU A 102 -0.99 -3.75 11.01
C LEU A 102 -0.99 -2.96 12.32
#